data_AF-A0A401NWD3-F1
#
_entry.id   AF-A0A401NWD3-F1
#
_cell.length_a   1.000
_cell.length_b   1.000
_cell.length_c   1.000
_cell.angle_alpha   90.00
_cell.angle_beta   90.00
_cell.angle_gamma   90.00
#
_symmetry.space_group_name_H-M   'P 1'
#
loop_
_entity.id
_entity.type
_entity.pdbx_description
1 polymer ?
#
loop_
_entity_poly.entity_id
_entity_poly.type
_entity_poly.pdbx_seq_one_letter_code
_entity_poly.pdbx_strand_id
1 'polypeptide(L)'
;TKVSLEKAVVLKSETVDLSQLRSFEQLKAAASNPEMILQIENLLLMWRNQLEQIWLELDSQITDAANEAKDNVKFLQALEKVCEPLYNSDPVTMTRGVPNLINAIQMIHNVSRYYNTSQQMTSLFIKVTNQMVTACKEYITEDGSTRVWDQNSDIVIRKVEECKKLLAEYRKCFHNTKRHTTETVRDIPFDVSEMYIFGKFEVFCKRLAKITEMVETTRTFAVLKNSTIEGIEILAIRYQNIYLNLRKSNYDILDPRKKEFNSDYAVFMKQIFDLEVTKVNELILHG
;
A
#
# COMPACT_ATOMS: atom_id res chain seq x y z
N THR A 1 -4.28 -0.74 -23.02
CA THR A 1 -5.23 -0.17 -23.99
C THR A 1 -4.90 -0.77 -25.35
N LYS A 2 -5.76 -1.63 -25.92
CA LYS A 2 -5.51 -2.21 -27.25
C LYS A 2 -5.73 -1.11 -28.28
N VAL A 3 -4.65 -0.56 -28.84
CA VAL A 3 -4.73 0.25 -30.06
C VAL A 3 -5.07 -0.73 -31.19
N SER A 4 -6.30 -0.69 -31.72
CA SER A 4 -6.63 -1.44 -32.93
C SER A 4 -5.78 -0.91 -34.08
N LEU A 5 -4.97 -1.78 -34.69
CA LEU A 5 -4.15 -1.48 -35.87
C LEU A 5 -4.98 -0.88 -37.02
N GLU A 6 -6.25 -1.26 -37.14
CA GLU A 6 -7.20 -0.74 -38.13
C GLU A 6 -7.44 0.78 -38.02
N LYS A 7 -7.21 1.39 -36.85
CA LYS A 7 -7.33 2.85 -36.66
C LYS A 7 -5.98 3.58 -36.69
N ALA A 8 -4.86 2.85 -36.63
CA ALA A 8 -3.52 3.43 -36.55
C ALA A 8 -2.94 3.77 -37.93
N VAL A 9 -3.39 3.08 -38.99
CA VAL A 9 -2.85 3.26 -40.35
C VAL A 9 -3.95 3.71 -41.30
N VAL A 10 -4.14 5.02 -41.42
CA VAL A 10 -4.97 5.59 -42.50
C VAL A 10 -4.06 5.79 -43.71
N LEU A 11 -4.06 4.83 -44.62
CA LEU A 11 -3.39 4.95 -45.91
C LEU A 11 -4.13 5.98 -46.75
N LYS A 12 -3.61 7.21 -46.81
CA LYS A 12 -4.21 8.28 -47.61
C LYS A 12 -4.15 7.91 -49.09
N SER A 13 -5.27 8.08 -49.78
CA SER A 13 -5.41 7.85 -51.23
C SER A 13 -5.92 9.12 -51.88
N GLU A 14 -5.14 10.20 -51.80
CA GLU A 14 -5.57 11.52 -52.31
C GLU A 14 -5.45 11.62 -53.84
N THR A 15 -4.71 10.70 -54.49
CA THR A 15 -4.34 10.78 -55.92
C THR A 15 -5.04 9.79 -56.84
N VAL A 16 -5.51 8.63 -56.33
CA VAL A 16 -6.18 7.60 -57.15
C VAL A 16 -7.40 7.05 -56.40
N ASP A 17 -8.57 7.08 -57.02
CA ASP A 17 -9.77 6.43 -56.48
C ASP A 17 -9.76 4.94 -56.83
N LEU A 18 -9.09 4.15 -55.99
CA LEU A 18 -9.01 2.69 -56.13
C LEU A 18 -10.37 2.00 -56.03
N SER A 19 -11.42 2.70 -55.59
CA SER A 19 -12.77 2.13 -55.55
C SER A 19 -13.35 1.88 -56.95
N GLN A 20 -12.76 2.47 -57.99
CA GLN A 20 -13.16 2.34 -59.40
C GLN A 20 -12.48 1.17 -60.13
N LEU A 21 -11.55 0.46 -59.49
CA LEU A 21 -10.81 -0.69 -60.05
C LEU A 21 -11.36 -2.02 -59.53
N ARG A 22 -12.66 -2.25 -59.72
CA ARG A 22 -13.35 -3.43 -59.16
C ARG A 22 -13.66 -4.52 -60.19
N SER A 23 -13.60 -4.23 -61.48
CA SER A 23 -13.83 -5.20 -62.57
C SER A 23 -12.57 -5.49 -63.38
N PHE A 24 -12.53 -6.67 -63.99
CA PHE A 24 -11.42 -7.09 -64.87
C PHE A 24 -11.22 -6.14 -66.06
N GLU A 25 -12.29 -5.59 -66.62
CA GLU A 25 -12.25 -4.62 -67.72
C GLU A 25 -11.64 -3.29 -67.29
N GLN A 26 -11.96 -2.81 -66.07
CA GLN A 26 -11.38 -1.59 -65.48
C GLN A 26 -9.89 -1.77 -65.19
N LEU A 27 -9.48 -2.93 -64.68
CA LEU A 27 -8.08 -3.26 -64.47
C LEU A 27 -7.30 -3.34 -65.79
N LYS A 28 -7.90 -3.93 -66.84
CA LYS A 28 -7.27 -4.00 -68.17
C LYS A 28 -7.12 -2.62 -68.82
N ALA A 29 -8.11 -1.74 -68.65
CA ALA A 29 -8.05 -0.36 -69.12
C ALA A 29 -6.98 0.45 -68.36
N ALA A 30 -6.93 0.31 -67.02
CA ALA A 30 -5.90 0.93 -66.19
C ALA A 30 -4.48 0.46 -66.53
N ALA A 31 -4.30 -0.85 -66.75
CA ALA A 31 -3.02 -1.44 -67.15
C ALA A 31 -2.59 -1.07 -68.58
N SER A 32 -3.51 -0.56 -69.40
CA SER A 32 -3.19 -0.06 -70.74
C SER A 32 -2.84 1.45 -70.74
N ASN A 33 -3.00 2.13 -69.60
CA ASN A 33 -2.70 3.55 -69.43
C ASN A 33 -1.39 3.73 -68.61
N PRO A 34 -0.27 4.12 -69.26
CA PRO A 34 1.01 4.31 -68.58
C PRO A 34 0.96 5.32 -67.42
N GLU A 35 0.15 6.38 -67.55
CA GLU A 35 -0.01 7.42 -66.53
C GLU A 35 -0.70 6.85 -65.27
N MET A 36 -1.71 6.00 -65.47
CA MET A 36 -2.45 5.38 -64.36
C MET A 36 -1.59 4.34 -63.63
N ILE A 37 -0.73 3.60 -64.35
CA ILE A 37 0.26 2.70 -63.76
C ILE A 37 1.24 3.50 -62.88
N LEU A 38 1.79 4.60 -63.39
CA LEU A 38 2.70 5.47 -62.63
C LEU A 38 2.04 6.03 -61.36
N GLN A 39 0.77 6.44 -61.43
CA GLN A 39 0.03 6.92 -60.26
C GLN A 39 -0.20 5.83 -59.21
N ILE A 40 -0.52 4.61 -59.62
CA ILE A 40 -0.66 3.46 -58.71
C ILE A 40 0.69 3.06 -58.11
N GLU A 41 1.76 3.05 -58.90
CA GLU A 41 3.12 2.76 -58.43
C GLU A 41 3.56 3.78 -57.37
N ASN A 42 3.35 5.07 -57.63
CA ASN A 42 3.64 6.13 -56.66
C ASN A 42 2.80 6.01 -55.38
N LEU A 43 1.53 5.63 -55.49
CA LEU A 43 0.66 5.39 -54.34
C LEU A 43 1.15 4.21 -53.50
N LEU A 44 1.50 3.09 -54.14
CA LEU A 44 2.05 1.91 -53.47
C LEU A 44 3.39 2.22 -52.79
N LEU A 45 4.25 3.01 -53.44
CA LEU A 45 5.53 3.45 -52.86
C LEU A 45 5.29 4.33 -51.64
N MET A 46 4.35 5.26 -51.70
CA MET A 46 3.97 6.10 -50.56
C MET A 46 3.46 5.26 -49.39
N TRP A 47 2.55 4.31 -49.64
CA TRP A 47 2.01 3.43 -48.60
C TRP A 47 3.08 2.51 -48.01
N ARG A 48 3.97 1.96 -48.84
CA ARG A 48 5.11 1.18 -48.38
C ARG A 48 5.97 2.02 -47.44
N ASN A 49 6.33 3.25 -47.82
CA ASN A 49 7.14 4.14 -46.98
C ASN A 49 6.43 4.48 -45.67
N GLN A 50 5.11 4.74 -45.70
CA GLN A 50 4.31 4.99 -44.49
C GLN A 50 4.30 3.77 -43.55
N LEU A 51 4.04 2.58 -44.09
CA LEU A 51 4.06 1.35 -43.31
C LEU A 51 5.45 1.08 -42.73
N GLU A 52 6.50 1.31 -43.50
CA GLU A 52 7.89 1.14 -43.05
C GLU A 52 8.22 2.08 -41.89
N GLN A 53 7.80 3.35 -41.94
CA GLN A 53 7.97 4.28 -40.81
C GLN A 53 7.21 3.83 -39.55
N ILE A 54 5.97 3.36 -39.70
CA ILE A 54 5.17 2.86 -38.58
C ILE A 54 5.81 1.60 -37.97
N TRP A 55 6.31 0.70 -38.81
CA TRP A 55 7.02 -0.51 -38.36
C TRP A 55 8.30 -0.16 -37.60
N LEU A 56 9.10 0.80 -38.10
CA LEU A 56 10.31 1.26 -37.41
C LEU A 56 9.99 1.90 -36.07
N GLU A 57 8.93 2.70 -35.98
CA GLU A 57 8.49 3.31 -34.72
C GLU A 57 8.02 2.25 -33.72
N LEU A 58 7.21 1.28 -34.16
CA LEU A 58 6.75 0.19 -33.31
C LEU A 58 7.90 -0.69 -32.84
N ASP A 59 8.85 -1.02 -33.71
CA ASP A 59 10.02 -1.82 -33.37
C ASP A 59 10.90 -1.11 -32.33
N SER A 60 11.08 0.21 -32.46
CA SER A 60 11.76 1.04 -31.46
C SER A 60 11.02 1.01 -30.12
N GLN A 61 9.69 1.21 -30.11
CA GLN A 61 8.89 1.17 -28.88
C GLN A 61 8.94 -0.20 -28.18
N ILE A 62 8.89 -1.28 -28.96
CA ILE A 62 9.02 -2.65 -28.43
C ILE A 62 10.40 -2.86 -27.82
N THR A 63 11.45 -2.41 -28.50
CA THR A 63 12.84 -2.52 -28.03
C THR A 63 13.04 -1.73 -26.73
N ASP A 64 12.51 -0.51 -26.64
CA ASP A 64 12.59 0.32 -25.43
C ASP A 64 11.81 -0.31 -24.26
N ALA A 65 10.59 -0.79 -24.51
CA ALA A 65 9.79 -1.47 -23.49
C ALA A 65 10.45 -2.77 -23.01
N ALA A 66 11.11 -3.52 -23.90
CA ALA A 66 11.85 -4.73 -23.54
C ALA A 66 13.07 -4.41 -22.66
N ASN A 67 13.80 -3.34 -22.98
CA ASN A 67 14.93 -2.87 -22.18
C ASN A 67 14.48 -2.38 -20.79
N GLU A 68 13.39 -1.61 -20.72
CA GLU A 68 12.77 -1.19 -19.47
C GLU A 68 12.37 -2.39 -18.61
N ALA A 69 11.66 -3.36 -19.19
CA ALA A 69 11.21 -4.54 -18.46
C ALA A 69 12.40 -5.33 -17.90
N LYS A 70 13.47 -5.49 -18.69
CA LYS A 70 14.68 -6.20 -18.27
C LYS A 70 15.38 -5.50 -17.09
N ASP A 71 15.50 -4.18 -17.13
CA ASP A 71 16.11 -3.44 -16.01
C ASP A 71 15.22 -3.43 -14.76
N ASN A 72 13.90 -3.25 -14.93
CA ASN A 72 12.94 -3.34 -13.83
C ASN A 72 13.02 -4.70 -13.11
N VAL A 73 13.13 -5.81 -13.85
CA VAL A 73 13.28 -7.15 -13.25
C VAL A 73 14.54 -7.24 -12.39
N LYS A 74 15.69 -6.72 -12.85
CA LYS A 74 16.93 -6.75 -12.04
C LYS A 74 16.77 -6.00 -10.71
N PHE A 75 16.15 -4.81 -10.74
CA PHE A 75 15.95 -4.02 -9.52
C PHE A 75 14.93 -4.66 -8.58
N LEU A 76 13.85 -5.23 -9.12
CA LEU A 76 12.85 -5.94 -8.31
C LEU A 76 13.43 -7.21 -7.67
N GLN A 77 14.32 -7.94 -8.36
CA GLN A 77 15.05 -9.06 -7.79
C GLN A 77 16.00 -8.63 -6.65
N ALA A 78 16.63 -7.46 -6.77
CA ALA A 78 17.41 -6.89 -5.67
C ALA A 78 16.52 -6.52 -4.47
N LEU A 79 15.31 -6.00 -4.73
CA LEU A 79 14.34 -5.67 -3.69
C LEU A 79 13.79 -6.89 -2.97
N GLU A 80 13.62 -8.01 -3.66
CA GLU A 80 13.11 -9.25 -3.08
C GLU A 80 13.88 -9.65 -1.82
N LYS A 81 15.21 -9.64 -1.88
CA LYS A 81 16.09 -10.00 -0.76
C LYS A 81 15.97 -9.05 0.43
N VAL A 82 15.79 -7.74 0.19
CA VAL A 82 15.67 -6.75 1.28
C VAL A 82 14.25 -6.67 1.84
N CYS A 83 13.25 -7.10 1.07
CA CYS A 83 11.85 -7.17 1.47
C CYS A 83 11.49 -8.52 2.13
N GLU A 84 12.26 -9.58 1.93
CA GLU A 84 12.02 -10.90 2.53
C GLU A 84 11.79 -10.86 4.06
N PRO A 85 12.56 -10.09 4.86
CA PRO A 85 12.30 -9.95 6.29
C PRO A 85 10.93 -9.34 6.62
N LEU A 86 10.28 -8.62 5.69
CA LEU A 86 8.94 -8.07 5.90
C LEU A 86 7.85 -9.14 5.93
N TYR A 87 8.14 -10.33 5.39
CA TYR A 87 7.20 -11.47 5.31
C TYR A 87 7.49 -12.53 6.36
N ASN A 88 8.75 -12.66 6.77
CA ASN A 88 9.22 -13.79 7.59
C ASN A 88 9.71 -13.39 8.98
N SER A 89 9.60 -12.11 9.36
CA SER A 89 10.13 -11.62 10.65
C SER A 89 9.13 -10.78 11.42
N ASP A 90 9.28 -10.79 12.74
CA ASP A 90 8.49 -9.98 13.66
C ASP A 90 8.86 -8.48 13.55
N PRO A 91 7.99 -7.55 14.02
CA PRO A 91 8.25 -6.11 13.99
C PRO A 91 9.54 -5.65 14.67
N VAL A 92 10.04 -6.37 15.69
CA VAL A 92 11.30 -6.04 16.39
C VAL A 92 12.49 -6.30 15.48
N THR A 93 12.53 -7.47 14.86
CA THR A 93 13.56 -7.84 13.88
C THR A 93 13.47 -6.93 12.65
N MET A 94 12.25 -6.68 12.16
CA MET A 94 11.98 -5.79 11.03
C MET A 94 12.53 -4.37 11.25
N THR A 95 12.38 -3.83 12.46
CA THR A 95 12.89 -2.50 12.83
C THR A 95 14.39 -2.37 12.58
N ARG A 96 15.17 -3.44 12.78
CA ARG A 96 16.62 -3.45 12.53
C ARG A 96 16.95 -3.47 11.03
N GLY A 97 16.06 -4.02 10.20
CA GLY A 97 16.21 -4.10 8.74
C GLY A 97 15.75 -2.86 7.98
N VAL A 98 14.94 -1.99 8.61
CA VAL A 98 14.42 -0.75 8.01
C VAL A 98 15.49 0.12 7.34
N PRO A 99 16.64 0.41 7.98
CA PRO A 99 17.67 1.25 7.34
C PRO A 99 18.18 0.66 6.02
N ASN A 100 18.39 -0.66 5.98
CA ASN A 100 18.84 -1.36 4.77
C ASN A 100 17.78 -1.30 3.66
N LEU A 101 16.51 -1.51 4.03
CA LEU A 101 15.38 -1.43 3.10
C LEU A 101 15.27 -0.04 2.46
N ILE A 102 15.27 1.03 3.27
CA ILE A 102 15.18 2.41 2.77
C ILE A 102 16.36 2.73 1.84
N ASN A 103 17.57 2.35 2.22
CA ASN A 103 18.77 2.59 1.41
C ASN A 103 18.72 1.83 0.08
N ALA A 104 18.24 0.59 0.07
CA ALA A 104 18.08 -0.20 -1.15
C ALA A 104 17.06 0.45 -2.10
N ILE A 105 15.92 0.92 -1.58
CA ILE A 105 14.92 1.64 -2.38
C ILE A 105 15.52 2.93 -2.96
N GLN A 106 16.30 3.68 -2.17
CA GLN A 106 16.97 4.88 -2.65
C GLN A 106 18.03 4.59 -3.72
N MET A 107 18.81 3.52 -3.57
CA MET A 107 19.77 3.10 -4.59
C MET A 107 19.07 2.83 -5.91
N ILE A 108 17.90 2.19 -5.88
CA ILE A 108 17.11 1.92 -7.09
C ILE A 108 16.59 3.22 -7.70
N HIS A 109 16.08 4.15 -6.88
CA HIS A 109 15.70 5.47 -7.37
C HIS A 109 16.87 6.20 -8.07
N ASN A 110 18.09 6.06 -7.55
CA ASN A 110 19.24 6.78 -8.09
C ASN A 110 19.87 6.11 -9.32
N VAL A 111 19.84 4.78 -9.40
CA VAL A 111 20.52 4.00 -10.45
C VAL A 111 19.57 3.60 -11.58
N SER A 112 18.29 3.44 -11.30
CA SER A 112 17.32 2.98 -12.29
C SER A 112 17.04 4.05 -13.33
N ARG A 113 17.04 3.66 -14.61
CA ARG A 113 16.71 4.55 -15.72
C ARG A 113 15.19 4.70 -15.93
N TYR A 114 14.42 3.68 -15.58
CA TYR A 114 12.98 3.60 -15.89
C TYR A 114 12.11 3.46 -14.62
N TYR A 115 12.67 2.92 -13.53
CA TYR A 115 11.96 2.71 -12.26
C TYR A 115 12.14 3.87 -11.27
N ASN A 116 12.81 4.96 -11.65
CA ASN A 116 13.15 6.08 -10.77
C ASN A 116 12.04 7.15 -10.67
N THR A 117 10.83 6.89 -11.16
CA THR A 117 9.75 7.88 -11.10
C THR A 117 9.13 7.97 -9.71
N SER A 118 8.66 9.16 -9.32
CA SER A 118 7.96 9.36 -8.04
C SER A 118 6.76 8.44 -7.88
N GLN A 119 6.04 8.11 -8.96
CA GLN A 119 4.90 7.20 -8.93
C GLN A 119 5.31 5.77 -8.56
N GLN A 120 6.38 5.23 -9.16
CA GLN A 120 6.88 3.90 -8.86
C GLN A 120 7.42 3.82 -7.42
N MET A 121 8.17 4.84 -6.99
CA MET A 121 8.65 4.94 -5.60
C MET A 121 7.50 4.97 -4.60
N THR A 122 6.50 5.84 -4.84
CA THR A 122 5.31 5.94 -3.99
C THR A 122 4.60 4.59 -3.88
N SER A 123 4.38 3.92 -5.00
CA SER A 123 3.73 2.60 -5.05
C SER A 123 4.51 1.55 -4.25
N LEU A 124 5.85 1.54 -4.38
CA LEU A 124 6.72 0.63 -3.64
C LEU A 124 6.65 0.88 -2.12
N PHE A 125 6.77 2.14 -1.69
CA PHE A 125 6.67 2.50 -0.28
C PHE A 125 5.29 2.18 0.30
N ILE A 126 4.20 2.39 -0.45
CA ILE A 126 2.85 1.99 -0.03
C ILE A 126 2.77 0.48 0.19
N LYS A 127 3.36 -0.33 -0.71
CA LYS A 127 3.38 -1.79 -0.58
C LYS A 127 4.18 -2.24 0.65
N VAL A 128 5.35 -1.63 0.88
CA VAL A 128 6.16 -1.85 2.09
C VAL A 128 5.35 -1.53 3.35
N THR A 129 4.72 -0.35 3.41
CA THR A 129 3.88 0.03 4.56
C THR A 129 2.74 -0.95 4.78
N ASN A 130 2.06 -1.38 3.71
CA ASN A 130 0.97 -2.35 3.79
C ASN A 130 1.45 -3.69 4.38
N GLN A 131 2.64 -4.14 3.97
CA GLN A 131 3.22 -5.37 4.50
C GLN A 131 3.62 -5.22 5.97
N MET A 132 4.25 -4.11 6.36
CA MET A 132 4.58 -3.83 7.76
C MET A 132 3.34 -3.83 8.67
N VAL A 133 2.24 -3.22 8.23
CA VAL A 133 0.96 -3.25 8.96
C VAL A 133 0.42 -4.68 9.08
N THR A 134 0.57 -5.50 8.05
CA THR A 134 0.14 -6.90 8.06
C THR A 134 0.95 -7.71 9.07
N ALA A 135 2.29 -7.60 9.03
CA ALA A 135 3.18 -8.24 9.99
C ALA A 135 2.92 -7.79 11.44
N CYS A 136 2.59 -6.51 11.66
CA CYS A 136 2.21 -6.01 12.99
C CYS A 136 0.91 -6.65 13.50
N LYS A 137 -0.09 -6.84 12.63
CA LYS A 137 -1.36 -7.51 13.00
C LYS A 137 -1.11 -8.97 13.38
N GLU A 138 -0.39 -9.68 12.54
CA GLU A 138 0.01 -11.08 12.74
C GLU A 138 0.81 -11.25 14.02
N TYR A 139 1.75 -10.35 14.29
CA TYR A 139 2.53 -10.35 15.53
C TYR A 139 1.67 -10.16 16.79
N ILE A 140 0.70 -9.22 16.74
CA ILE A 140 -0.22 -8.97 17.85
C ILE A 140 -1.13 -10.18 18.11
N THR A 141 -1.59 -10.87 17.06
CA THR A 141 -2.54 -12.00 17.18
C THR A 141 -1.87 -13.37 17.18
N GLU A 142 -0.54 -13.44 17.12
CA GLU A 142 0.22 -14.70 16.97
C GLU A 142 -0.31 -15.51 15.78
N ASP A 143 -0.32 -14.88 14.60
CA ASP A 143 -0.83 -15.42 13.34
C ASP A 143 -2.32 -15.84 13.41
N GLY A 144 -3.09 -15.13 14.24
CA GLY A 144 -4.51 -15.40 14.46
C GLY A 144 -4.80 -16.53 15.45
N SER A 145 -3.77 -17.12 16.08
CA SER A 145 -3.95 -18.15 17.10
C SER A 145 -4.55 -17.60 18.40
N THR A 146 -4.38 -16.30 18.67
CA THR A 146 -4.91 -15.64 19.87
C THR A 146 -5.64 -14.34 19.54
N ARG A 147 -6.67 -14.00 20.34
CA ARG A 147 -7.32 -12.69 20.28
C ARG A 147 -6.61 -11.73 21.22
N VAL A 148 -6.67 -10.44 20.89
CA VAL A 148 -6.08 -9.36 21.71
C VAL A 148 -6.56 -9.42 23.16
N TRP A 149 -7.88 -9.60 23.37
CA TRP A 149 -8.48 -9.60 24.70
C TRP A 149 -8.22 -10.87 25.51
N ASP A 150 -7.73 -11.94 24.89
CA ASP A 150 -7.47 -13.23 25.53
C ASP A 150 -6.01 -13.39 25.96
N GLN A 151 -5.14 -12.45 25.57
CA GLN A 151 -3.73 -12.41 25.93
C GLN A 151 -3.50 -11.64 27.25
N ASN A 152 -2.33 -11.87 27.86
CA ASN A 152 -1.89 -11.06 29.00
C ASN A 152 -1.72 -9.59 28.59
N SER A 153 -2.24 -8.67 29.41
CA SER A 153 -2.21 -7.22 29.15
C SER A 153 -0.80 -6.69 28.85
N ASP A 154 0.21 -7.10 29.63
CA ASP A 154 1.57 -6.61 29.47
C ASP A 154 2.21 -7.11 28.16
N ILE A 155 1.85 -8.32 27.72
CA ILE A 155 2.28 -8.85 26.41
C ILE A 155 1.71 -8.01 25.28
N VAL A 156 0.40 -7.73 25.31
CA VAL A 156 -0.27 -6.92 24.26
C VAL A 156 0.30 -5.51 24.21
N ILE A 157 0.47 -4.86 25.36
CA ILE A 157 1.05 -3.51 25.45
C ILE A 157 2.46 -3.50 24.85
N ARG A 158 3.30 -4.48 25.22
CA ARG A 158 4.66 -4.61 24.66
C ARG A 158 4.63 -4.75 23.14
N LYS A 159 3.82 -5.66 22.61
CA LYS A 159 3.71 -5.90 21.16
C LYS A 159 3.24 -4.64 20.42
N VAL A 160 2.28 -3.91 20.98
CA VAL A 160 1.80 -2.63 20.42
C VAL A 160 2.91 -1.58 20.38
N GLU A 161 3.69 -1.44 21.46
CA GLU A 161 4.81 -0.49 21.50
C GLU A 161 5.91 -0.85 20.50
N GLU A 162 6.19 -2.14 20.28
CA GLU A 162 7.11 -2.59 19.23
C GLU A 162 6.62 -2.23 17.82
N CYS A 163 5.32 -2.36 17.56
CA CYS A 163 4.72 -1.92 16.29
C CYS A 163 4.83 -0.40 16.09
N LYS A 164 4.63 0.41 17.15
CA LYS A 164 4.79 1.88 17.08
C LYS A 164 6.26 2.26 16.84
N LYS A 165 7.21 1.56 17.47
CA LYS A 165 8.65 1.75 17.24
C LYS A 165 9.04 1.47 15.79
N LEU A 166 8.48 0.42 15.18
CA LEU A 166 8.71 0.12 13.77
C LEU A 166 8.31 1.30 12.87
N LEU A 167 7.13 1.88 13.06
CA LEU A 167 6.70 3.06 12.30
C LEU A 167 7.62 4.27 12.53
N ALA A 168 8.03 4.50 13.78
CA ALA A 168 8.92 5.62 14.12
C ALA A 168 10.28 5.49 13.42
N GLU A 169 10.91 4.31 13.44
CA GLU A 169 12.18 4.08 12.76
C GLU A 169 12.03 4.14 11.24
N TYR A 170 10.94 3.59 10.69
CA TYR A 170 10.62 3.68 9.26
C TYR A 170 10.54 5.12 8.75
N ARG A 171 9.81 6.00 9.47
CA ARG A 171 9.76 7.43 9.14
C ARG A 171 11.11 8.10 9.27
N LYS A 172 11.81 7.85 10.38
CA LYS A 172 13.14 8.44 10.64
C LYS A 172 14.12 8.09 9.52
N CYS A 173 14.22 6.83 9.12
CA CYS A 173 15.08 6.40 8.03
C CYS A 173 14.67 7.04 6.70
N PHE A 174 13.38 7.06 6.37
CA PHE A 174 12.88 7.72 5.16
C PHE A 174 13.24 9.21 5.11
N HIS A 175 13.02 9.96 6.19
CA HIS A 175 13.35 11.39 6.26
C HIS A 175 14.87 11.63 6.17
N ASN A 176 15.66 10.80 6.85
CA ASN A 176 17.11 10.88 6.77
C ASN A 176 17.57 10.71 5.32
N THR A 177 17.11 9.68 4.63
CA THR A 177 17.51 9.40 3.24
C THR A 177 17.01 10.48 2.27
N LYS A 178 15.80 11.00 2.46
CA LYS A 178 15.26 12.14 1.69
C LYS A 178 16.15 13.38 1.83
N ARG A 179 16.59 13.72 3.05
CA ARG A 179 17.48 14.86 3.32
C ARG A 179 18.85 14.70 2.65
N HIS A 180 19.49 13.54 2.78
CA HIS A 180 20.78 13.27 2.15
C HIS A 180 20.71 13.38 0.61
N THR A 181 19.58 12.97 0.01
CA THR A 181 19.38 13.05 -1.44
C THR A 181 19.25 14.50 -1.92
N THR A 182 18.56 15.36 -1.17
CA THR A 182 18.45 16.80 -1.47
C THR A 182 19.81 17.52 -1.40
N GLU A 183 20.71 17.05 -0.55
CA GLU A 183 22.04 17.66 -0.36
C GLU A 183 23.09 17.18 -1.39
N THR A 184 22.92 15.96 -1.95
CA THR A 184 23.96 15.30 -2.78
C THR A 184 23.66 15.19 -4.27
N VAL A 185 22.39 15.22 -4.69
CA VAL A 185 22.00 14.97 -6.09
C VAL A 185 21.19 16.14 -6.64
N ARG A 186 21.75 16.85 -7.63
CA ARG A 186 20.99 17.76 -8.48
C ARG A 186 20.11 16.94 -9.43
N ASP A 187 18.83 17.35 -9.51
CA ASP A 187 17.93 17.29 -10.68
C ASP A 187 16.73 16.32 -10.72
N ILE A 188 16.46 15.47 -9.71
CA ILE A 188 15.12 14.83 -9.59
C ILE A 188 14.58 15.02 -8.17
N PRO A 189 13.58 15.91 -7.96
CA PRO A 189 12.97 16.07 -6.65
C PRO A 189 12.25 14.78 -6.25
N PHE A 190 12.60 14.27 -5.07
CA PHE A 190 11.90 13.17 -4.43
C PHE A 190 10.58 13.67 -3.82
N ASP A 191 9.63 13.96 -4.71
CA ASP A 191 8.31 14.48 -4.36
C ASP A 191 7.30 13.33 -4.20
N VAL A 192 7.32 12.73 -3.02
CA VAL A 192 6.36 11.70 -2.61
C VAL A 192 5.56 12.19 -1.42
N SER A 193 4.24 12.09 -1.52
CA SER A 193 3.34 12.43 -0.41
C SER A 193 3.42 11.37 0.68
N GLU A 194 3.98 11.80 1.82
CA GLU A 194 4.10 11.03 3.04
C GLU A 194 2.76 10.55 3.58
N MET A 195 1.68 11.29 3.30
CA MET A 195 0.32 10.89 3.68
C MET A 195 -0.07 9.57 3.00
N TYR A 196 0.32 9.34 1.75
CA TYR A 196 0.05 8.07 1.08
C TYR A 196 0.95 6.95 1.61
N ILE A 197 2.22 7.24 1.91
CA ILE A 197 3.16 6.23 2.42
C ILE A 197 2.79 5.79 3.83
N PHE A 198 2.64 6.72 4.77
CA PHE A 198 2.55 6.42 6.20
C PHE A 198 1.13 6.45 6.74
N GLY A 199 0.20 7.14 6.07
CA GLY A 199 -1.12 7.44 6.63
C GLY A 199 -1.89 6.21 7.08
N LYS A 200 -1.81 5.09 6.36
CA LYS A 200 -2.44 3.82 6.78
C LYS A 200 -1.83 3.26 8.07
N PHE A 201 -0.51 3.29 8.21
CA PHE A 201 0.18 2.82 9.41
C PHE A 201 -0.07 3.77 10.59
N GLU A 202 -0.09 5.07 10.36
CA GLU A 202 -0.45 6.05 11.40
C GLU A 202 -1.88 5.85 11.93
N VAL A 203 -2.84 5.63 11.03
CA VAL A 203 -4.24 5.32 11.41
C VAL A 203 -4.31 4.00 12.19
N PHE A 204 -3.52 3.00 11.80
CA PHE A 204 -3.39 1.75 12.56
C PHE A 204 -2.78 1.99 13.96
N CYS A 205 -1.70 2.77 14.10
CA CYS A 205 -1.12 3.10 15.41
C CYS A 205 -2.08 3.89 16.31
N LYS A 206 -2.91 4.79 15.76
CA LYS A 206 -3.99 5.46 16.51
C LYS A 206 -5.03 4.46 17.02
N ARG A 207 -5.37 3.44 16.21
CA ARG A 207 -6.24 2.34 16.64
C ARG A 207 -5.59 1.53 17.76
N LEU A 208 -4.30 1.20 17.63
CA LEU A 208 -3.56 0.49 18.68
C LEU A 208 -3.49 1.28 19.98
N ALA A 209 -3.36 2.62 19.93
CA ALA A 209 -3.35 3.45 21.13
C ALA A 209 -4.66 3.34 21.94
N LYS A 210 -5.83 3.32 21.26
CA LYS A 210 -7.13 3.07 21.91
C LYS A 210 -7.20 1.66 22.51
N ILE A 211 -6.64 0.67 21.82
CA ILE A 211 -6.59 -0.70 22.35
C ILE A 211 -5.71 -0.76 23.60
N THR A 212 -4.53 -0.12 23.60
CA THR A 212 -3.65 -0.01 24.77
C THR A 212 -4.41 0.55 25.97
N GLU A 213 -5.13 1.66 25.79
CA GLU A 213 -5.93 2.28 26.86
C GLU A 213 -6.98 1.32 27.44
N MET A 214 -7.70 0.58 26.58
CA MET A 214 -8.69 -0.41 27.03
C MET A 214 -8.04 -1.59 27.76
N VAL A 215 -6.86 -2.04 27.30
CA VAL A 215 -6.09 -3.12 27.93
C VAL A 215 -5.55 -2.68 29.29
N GLU A 216 -5.05 -1.45 29.41
CA GLU A 216 -4.59 -0.87 30.67
C GLU A 216 -5.73 -0.70 31.67
N THR A 217 -6.87 -0.20 31.21
CA THR A 217 -8.10 -0.14 32.01
C THR A 217 -8.49 -1.53 32.49
N THR A 218 -8.44 -2.53 31.61
CA THR A 218 -8.75 -3.91 31.98
C THR A 218 -7.81 -4.44 33.06
N ARG A 219 -6.51 -4.16 32.93
CA ARG A 219 -5.50 -4.53 33.94
C ARG A 219 -5.80 -3.87 35.29
N THR A 220 -6.15 -2.59 35.30
CA THR A 220 -6.48 -1.84 36.53
C THR A 220 -7.70 -2.42 37.23
N PHE A 221 -8.75 -2.78 36.50
CA PHE A 221 -9.99 -3.30 37.08
C PHE A 221 -9.95 -4.81 37.38
N ALA A 222 -8.99 -5.56 36.83
CA ALA A 222 -8.82 -6.99 37.11
C ALA A 222 -8.59 -7.29 38.60
N VAL A 223 -8.00 -6.35 39.36
CA VAL A 223 -7.76 -6.50 40.81
C VAL A 223 -9.05 -6.54 41.63
N LEU A 224 -10.16 -5.99 41.12
CA LEU A 224 -11.45 -5.98 41.83
C LEU A 224 -11.94 -7.38 42.15
N LYS A 225 -11.64 -8.37 41.31
CA LYS A 225 -12.03 -9.76 41.53
C LYS A 225 -11.38 -10.38 42.78
N ASN A 226 -10.19 -9.89 43.15
CA ASN A 226 -9.40 -10.42 44.26
C ASN A 226 -9.43 -9.50 45.49
N SER A 227 -10.21 -8.42 45.44
CA SER A 227 -10.33 -7.47 46.55
C SER A 227 -11.16 -8.09 47.67
N THR A 228 -10.69 -7.94 48.92
CA THR A 228 -11.40 -8.39 50.13
C THR A 228 -12.23 -7.28 50.78
N ILE A 229 -12.39 -6.15 50.10
CA ILE A 229 -13.13 -4.99 50.60
C ILE A 229 -14.63 -5.29 50.51
N GLU A 230 -15.32 -5.21 51.64
CA GLU A 230 -16.77 -5.43 51.75
C GLU A 230 -17.55 -4.40 50.90
N GLY A 231 -18.51 -4.87 50.08
CA GLY A 231 -19.34 -4.03 49.22
C GLY A 231 -18.81 -3.84 47.80
N ILE A 232 -17.56 -4.22 47.52
CA ILE A 232 -16.94 -4.06 46.19
C ILE A 232 -17.41 -5.11 45.18
N GLU A 233 -18.14 -6.14 45.62
CA GLU A 233 -18.61 -7.25 44.79
C GLU A 233 -19.53 -6.76 43.67
N ILE A 234 -20.36 -5.75 43.94
CA ILE A 234 -21.27 -5.17 42.93
C ILE A 234 -20.47 -4.52 41.80
N LEU A 235 -19.43 -3.75 42.14
CA LEU A 235 -18.54 -3.13 41.15
C LEU A 235 -17.78 -4.19 40.34
N ALA A 236 -17.29 -5.25 41.00
CA ALA A 236 -16.60 -6.35 40.34
C ALA A 236 -17.51 -7.08 39.34
N ILE A 237 -18.78 -7.37 39.71
CA ILE A 237 -19.77 -8.02 38.82
C ILE A 237 -20.10 -7.11 37.63
N ARG A 238 -20.33 -5.81 37.86
CA ARG A 238 -20.61 -4.86 36.78
C ARG A 238 -19.45 -4.77 35.79
N TYR A 239 -18.22 -4.68 36.30
CA TYR A 239 -17.02 -4.69 35.47
C TYR A 239 -16.88 -5.98 34.65
N GLN A 240 -17.11 -7.15 35.26
CA GLN A 240 -17.07 -8.43 34.54
C GLN A 240 -18.07 -8.46 33.38
N ASN A 241 -19.28 -7.92 33.55
CA ASN A 241 -20.26 -7.83 32.47
C ASN A 241 -19.79 -6.93 31.32
N ILE A 242 -19.17 -5.79 31.63
CA ILE A 242 -18.57 -4.89 30.63
C ILE A 242 -17.47 -5.62 29.85
N TYR A 243 -16.56 -6.28 30.56
CA TYR A 243 -15.46 -7.02 29.95
C TYR A 243 -15.93 -8.22 29.10
N LEU A 244 -16.96 -8.95 29.55
CA LEU A 244 -17.58 -10.02 28.75
C LEU A 244 -18.21 -9.50 27.47
N ASN A 245 -18.81 -8.31 27.48
CA ASN A 245 -19.36 -7.69 26.27
C ASN A 245 -18.25 -7.23 25.32
N LEU A 246 -17.15 -6.69 25.84
CA LEU A 246 -15.97 -6.33 25.04
C LEU A 246 -15.41 -7.55 24.26
N ARG A 247 -15.39 -8.73 24.88
CA ARG A 247 -14.88 -9.96 24.24
C ARG A 247 -15.79 -10.54 23.15
N LYS A 248 -17.05 -10.08 23.05
CA LYS A 248 -18.03 -10.58 22.07
C LYS A 248 -17.89 -9.96 20.67
N SER A 249 -16.95 -9.03 20.46
CA SER A 249 -16.72 -8.43 19.14
C SER A 249 -16.57 -9.50 18.05
N ASN A 250 -17.36 -9.37 16.98
CA ASN A 250 -17.44 -10.31 15.86
C ASN A 250 -16.68 -9.82 14.62
N TYR A 251 -15.79 -8.84 14.78
CA TYR A 251 -15.01 -8.21 13.73
C TYR A 251 -13.53 -8.13 14.12
N ASP A 252 -12.64 -7.93 13.15
CA ASP A 252 -11.21 -7.66 13.40
C ASP A 252 -11.05 -6.30 14.10
N ILE A 253 -10.80 -6.32 15.40
CA ILE A 253 -10.59 -5.10 16.18
C ILE A 253 -9.33 -4.35 15.75
N LEU A 254 -8.38 -5.00 15.07
CA LEU A 254 -7.16 -4.38 14.55
C LEU A 254 -7.37 -3.76 13.17
N ASP A 255 -8.48 -4.00 12.47
CA ASP A 255 -8.79 -3.38 11.18
C ASP A 255 -9.31 -1.94 11.37
N PRO A 256 -8.56 -0.90 10.96
CA PRO A 256 -8.99 0.48 11.13
C PRO A 256 -10.23 0.84 10.31
N ARG A 257 -10.62 0.03 9.32
CA ARG A 257 -11.85 0.22 8.52
C ARG A 257 -13.11 -0.13 9.29
N LYS A 258 -13.00 -0.92 10.38
CA LYS A 258 -14.12 -1.30 11.24
C LYS A 258 -14.46 -0.13 12.17
N LYS A 259 -15.51 0.60 11.79
CA LYS A 259 -16.01 1.78 12.50
C LYS A 259 -16.69 1.42 13.81
N GLU A 260 -17.25 0.20 13.88
CA GLU A 260 -17.93 -0.41 15.02
C GLU A 260 -17.08 -0.31 16.29
N PHE A 261 -15.78 -0.54 16.18
CA PHE A 261 -14.86 -0.37 17.30
C PHE A 261 -14.84 1.01 17.91
N ASN A 262 -14.98 2.09 17.13
CA ASN A 262 -14.98 3.43 17.74
C ASN A 262 -16.21 3.63 18.62
N SER A 263 -17.35 3.06 18.21
CA SER A 263 -18.57 3.02 19.02
C SER A 263 -18.37 2.15 20.25
N ASP A 264 -17.82 0.95 20.10
CA ASP A 264 -17.57 0.02 21.21
C ASP A 264 -16.57 0.59 22.23
N TYR A 265 -15.51 1.24 21.75
CA TYR A 265 -14.54 1.97 22.57
C TYR A 265 -15.23 3.08 23.37
N ALA A 266 -16.06 3.91 22.72
CA ALA A 266 -16.76 4.99 23.42
C ALA A 266 -17.75 4.47 24.48
N VAL A 267 -18.48 3.38 24.17
CA VAL A 267 -19.38 2.71 25.12
C VAL A 267 -18.60 2.14 26.30
N PHE A 268 -17.49 1.43 26.03
CA PHE A 268 -16.63 0.88 27.07
C PHE A 268 -16.09 1.97 27.99
N MET A 269 -15.50 3.03 27.44
CA MET A 269 -14.92 4.13 28.25
C MET A 269 -15.99 4.83 29.09
N LYS A 270 -17.20 5.03 28.55
CA LYS A 270 -18.33 5.58 29.32
C LYS A 270 -18.72 4.66 30.48
N GLN A 271 -18.87 3.36 30.23
CA GLN A 271 -19.26 2.41 31.28
C GLN A 271 -18.19 2.29 32.37
N ILE A 272 -16.92 2.40 32.02
CA ILE A 272 -15.81 2.46 32.98
C ILE A 272 -15.88 3.75 33.81
N PHE A 273 -16.08 4.90 33.17
CA PHE A 273 -16.23 6.18 33.87
C PHE A 273 -17.40 6.15 34.87
N ASP A 274 -18.55 5.61 34.48
CA ASP A 274 -19.72 5.47 35.36
C ASP A 274 -19.40 4.57 36.58
N LEU A 275 -18.56 3.54 36.41
CA LEU A 275 -18.07 2.70 37.51
C LEU A 275 -17.13 3.46 38.45
N GLU A 276 -16.22 4.26 37.91
CA GLU A 276 -15.30 5.07 38.73
C GLU A 276 -16.05 6.08 39.58
N VAL A 277 -17.07 6.75 39.02
CA VAL A 277 -17.94 7.68 39.75
C VAL A 277 -18.70 6.96 40.87
N THR A 278 -19.23 5.77 40.58
CA THR A 278 -19.93 4.95 41.60
C THR A 278 -18.99 4.60 42.76
N LYS A 279 -17.76 4.17 42.45
CA LYS A 279 -16.73 3.84 43.45
C LYS A 279 -16.37 5.04 44.33
N VAL A 280 -16.20 6.22 43.74
CA VAL A 280 -15.88 7.45 44.49
C VAL A 280 -17.03 7.80 45.44
N ASN A 281 -18.28 7.70 45.00
CA ASN A 281 -19.43 7.97 45.84
C ASN A 281 -19.56 6.98 47.01
N GLU A 282 -19.31 5.68 46.80
CA GLU A 282 -19.32 4.68 47.87
C GLU A 282 -18.21 4.92 48.90
N LEU A 283 -16.99 5.28 48.46
CA LEU A 283 -15.89 5.61 49.36
C LEU A 283 -16.12 6.90 50.16
N ILE A 284 -16.81 7.89 49.59
CA ILE A 284 -17.18 9.15 50.28
C ILE A 284 -18.31 8.92 51.28
N LEU A 285 -19.24 8.00 51.01
CA LEU A 285 -20.37 7.70 51.90
C LEU A 285 -19.97 6.80 53.09
N HIS A 286 -18.87 6.07 52.98
CA HIS A 286 -18.37 5.13 54.00
C HIS A 286 -17.07 5.57 54.70
N GLY A 287 -16.51 6.73 54.36
CA GLY A 287 -15.36 7.36 55.02
C GLY A 287 -15.76 8.55 55.88
#